data_AF-A0A7X8V9C1-F1
#
_entry.id   AF-A0A7X8V9C1-F1
#
_cell.length_a   1.000
_cell.length_b   1.000
_cell.length_c   1.000
_cell.angle_alpha   90.00
_cell.angle_beta   90.00
_cell.angle_gamma   90.00
#
_symmetry.space_group_name_H-M   'P 1'
#
loop_
_entity.id
_entity.type
_entity.pdbx_description
1 polymer ?
#
loop_
_entity_poly.entity_id
_entity_poly.type
_entity_poly.pdbx_seq_one_letter_code
_entity_poly.pdbx_strand_id
1 'polypeptide(L)'
;QEEVVKILVEGEKVSGVVTKTGGVYKARAVILTTGVYLRGRVIIGDVSYSSGPSGLFPANELSKSLESLGFELGRFKTGTPPRIHKDSIDFSKMIIQPGDDVIIPFSYTTGNIQREQVPCWLTYTNEVTHKIISDNLYRAPLYTGEIKGAGPRYCPSVEMKVVNFKDKTSHQIFIEPEGINNKEMYVQGLSTSLPVDVQIEMARSVKGLENVKILRFGYAIEYDFVIPTQLKPTLETKAVQGLYMAGQINGTSGYEEAAAQGLVAGVNAALKIKEKEPLILNRSDAYIGVLIDDLVTKGVNEPYRVLTSRAEYRLLLRQDNADLRLMDIGHKIGLISDERYEKFIEKKTMIEDEIERLQSTKITPTAKVNETLNQLGTAVLNSPSTLAELLKRPEIDYDKLNILDEHRKPLPQEVIEQVEIAIAYEGYIKRQIAQVEQFKKMENKKIPADIDYDEVYGLSFEGREKLKMVRPISIGQASRISGVNPSDITVLMIYLETNRRKKQS
;
A
#
# COMPACT_ATOMS: atom_id res chain seq x y z
N GLN A 1 -28.97 -6.76 6.02
CA GLN A 1 -27.90 -6.93 5.01
C GLN A 1 -28.56 -6.95 3.65
N GLU A 2 -28.19 -6.05 2.75
CA GLU A 2 -28.80 -5.92 1.43
C GLU A 2 -27.73 -5.63 0.36
N GLU A 3 -28.03 -5.96 -0.89
CA GLU A 3 -27.21 -5.63 -2.05
C GLU A 3 -27.64 -4.27 -2.62
N VAL A 4 -26.70 -3.33 -2.77
CA VAL A 4 -26.94 -2.05 -3.46
C VAL A 4 -26.84 -2.27 -4.97
N VAL A 5 -27.88 -1.90 -5.71
CA VAL A 5 -27.99 -2.12 -7.16
C VAL A 5 -27.98 -0.82 -7.97
N LYS A 6 -28.27 0.33 -7.33
CA LYS A 6 -28.32 1.63 -8.01
C LYS A 6 -27.87 2.76 -7.09
N ILE A 7 -27.15 3.73 -7.66
CA ILE A 7 -26.79 5.00 -7.02
C ILE A 7 -27.77 6.08 -7.48
N LEU A 8 -28.29 6.87 -6.55
CA LEU A 8 -29.18 7.98 -6.83
C LEU A 8 -28.40 9.28 -6.86
N VAL A 9 -28.67 10.11 -7.87
CA VAL A 9 -28.02 11.39 -8.10
C VAL A 9 -29.10 12.45 -8.38
N GLU A 10 -28.98 13.61 -7.73
CA GLU A 10 -29.80 14.80 -7.95
C GLU A 10 -28.88 15.93 -8.45
N GLY A 11 -29.06 16.36 -9.70
CA GLY A 11 -28.10 17.25 -10.36
C GLY A 11 -26.74 16.57 -10.50
N GLU A 12 -25.70 17.15 -9.91
CA GLU A 12 -24.34 16.59 -9.87
C GLU A 12 -23.98 15.95 -8.52
N LYS A 13 -24.94 15.79 -7.61
CA LYS A 13 -24.70 15.34 -6.23
C LYS A 13 -25.35 14.00 -5.97
N VAL A 14 -24.64 13.11 -5.26
CA VAL A 14 -25.25 11.88 -4.75
C VAL A 14 -26.39 12.20 -3.79
N SER A 15 -27.50 11.48 -3.89
CA SER A 15 -28.67 11.64 -3.02
C SER A 15 -29.04 10.36 -2.26
N GLY A 16 -28.48 9.21 -2.62
CA GLY A 16 -28.73 7.95 -1.94
C GLY A 16 -28.38 6.71 -2.76
N VAL A 17 -28.91 5.57 -2.32
CA VAL A 17 -28.76 4.27 -2.98
C VAL A 17 -30.09 3.51 -2.99
N VAL A 18 -30.24 2.60 -3.96
CA VAL A 18 -31.34 1.64 -4.04
C VAL A 18 -30.80 0.24 -3.87
N THR A 19 -31.47 -0.57 -3.05
CA THR A 19 -31.13 -1.97 -2.82
C THR A 19 -31.94 -2.90 -3.71
N LYS A 20 -31.50 -4.16 -3.82
CA LYS A 20 -32.12 -5.17 -4.69
C LYS A 20 -33.58 -5.47 -4.36
N THR A 21 -33.97 -5.25 -3.11
CA THR A 21 -35.35 -5.38 -2.60
C THR A 21 -36.23 -4.18 -2.97
N GLY A 22 -35.67 -3.15 -3.61
CA GLY A 22 -36.34 -1.88 -3.92
C GLY A 22 -36.26 -0.84 -2.80
N GLY A 23 -35.57 -1.14 -1.70
CA GLY A 23 -35.34 -0.20 -0.60
C GLY A 23 -34.55 1.02 -1.05
N VAL A 24 -34.95 2.22 -0.59
CA VAL A 24 -34.28 3.48 -0.92
C VAL A 24 -33.70 4.11 0.34
N TYR A 25 -32.40 4.33 0.34
CA TYR A 25 -31.67 4.96 1.45
C TYR A 25 -31.08 6.28 1.00
N LYS A 26 -31.57 7.39 1.56
CA LYS A 26 -31.03 8.73 1.28
C LYS A 26 -29.70 8.94 2.01
N ALA A 27 -28.72 9.52 1.33
CA ALA A 27 -27.41 9.80 1.89
C ALA A 27 -26.79 11.05 1.26
N ARG A 28 -26.09 11.85 2.07
CA ARG A 28 -25.33 13.03 1.59
C ARG A 28 -23.96 12.68 0.99
N ALA A 29 -23.45 11.49 1.35
CA ALA A 29 -22.23 10.92 0.79
C ALA A 29 -22.35 9.40 0.73
N VAL A 30 -21.77 8.78 -0.30
CA VAL A 30 -21.75 7.33 -0.50
C VAL A 30 -20.31 6.92 -0.79
N ILE A 31 -19.84 5.85 -0.14
CA ILE A 31 -18.50 5.29 -0.36
C ILE A 31 -18.66 3.88 -0.90
N LEU A 32 -18.12 3.62 -2.09
CA LEU A 32 -18.14 2.29 -2.70
C LEU A 32 -16.84 1.54 -2.37
N THR A 33 -16.99 0.38 -1.75
CA THR A 33 -15.89 -0.54 -1.38
C THR A 33 -16.21 -1.97 -1.83
N THR A 34 -16.64 -2.10 -3.08
CA THR A 34 -17.24 -3.33 -3.64
C THR A 34 -16.27 -4.49 -3.81
N GLY A 35 -15.00 -4.34 -3.47
CA GLY A 35 -14.00 -5.41 -3.59
C GLY A 35 -13.93 -5.96 -5.01
N VAL A 36 -14.04 -7.28 -5.13
CA VAL A 36 -14.07 -8.02 -6.41
C VAL A 36 -15.48 -8.48 -6.80
N TYR A 37 -16.53 -7.85 -6.27
CA TYR A 37 -17.91 -8.29 -6.48
C TYR A 37 -18.56 -7.70 -7.73
N LEU A 38 -18.09 -6.56 -8.25
CA LEU A 38 -18.67 -5.93 -9.44
C LEU A 38 -18.51 -6.81 -10.68
N ARG A 39 -19.63 -7.26 -11.25
CA ARG A 39 -19.69 -8.29 -12.31
C ARG A 39 -18.73 -9.46 -12.09
N GLY A 40 -18.59 -9.90 -10.84
CA GLY A 40 -17.67 -10.95 -10.42
C GLY A 40 -17.86 -12.26 -11.19
N ARG A 41 -16.77 -12.83 -11.69
CA ARG A 41 -16.74 -14.10 -12.42
C ARG A 41 -15.58 -14.95 -11.93
N VAL A 42 -15.87 -16.14 -11.42
CA VAL A 42 -14.88 -17.15 -11.01
C VAL A 42 -14.54 -18.03 -12.21
N ILE A 43 -13.26 -18.35 -12.36
CA ILE A 43 -12.71 -19.11 -13.50
C ILE A 43 -11.73 -20.17 -12.98
N ILE A 44 -11.99 -21.43 -13.35
CA ILE A 44 -11.20 -22.62 -13.01
C ILE A 44 -11.12 -23.51 -14.25
N GLY A 45 -9.99 -23.49 -14.94
CA GLY A 45 -9.80 -24.22 -16.18
C GLY A 45 -10.78 -23.77 -17.27
N ASP A 46 -11.59 -24.73 -17.73
CA ASP A 46 -12.66 -24.56 -18.71
C ASP A 46 -14.01 -24.14 -18.07
N VAL A 47 -14.08 -24.11 -16.75
CA VAL A 47 -15.30 -23.71 -16.03
C VAL A 47 -15.24 -22.23 -15.65
N SER A 48 -16.31 -21.51 -15.97
CA SER A 48 -16.50 -20.14 -15.49
C SER A 48 -17.96 -19.86 -15.11
N TYR A 49 -18.17 -19.07 -14.06
CA TYR A 49 -19.51 -18.73 -13.59
C TYR A 49 -19.53 -17.40 -12.83
N SER A 50 -20.69 -16.75 -12.81
CA SER A 50 -20.88 -15.48 -12.11
C SER A 50 -20.91 -15.70 -10.60
N SER A 51 -19.94 -15.13 -9.88
CA SER A 51 -19.77 -15.33 -8.45
C SER A 51 -18.83 -14.26 -7.88
N GLY A 52 -19.10 -13.84 -6.65
CA GLY A 52 -18.09 -13.24 -5.78
C GLY A 52 -17.18 -14.31 -5.16
N PRO A 53 -16.23 -13.91 -4.28
CA PRO A 53 -15.38 -14.84 -3.55
C PRO A 53 -16.18 -15.87 -2.76
N SER A 54 -15.66 -17.09 -2.66
CA SER A 54 -16.23 -18.16 -1.83
C SER A 54 -17.71 -18.49 -2.12
N GLY A 55 -18.17 -18.31 -3.36
CA GLY A 55 -19.55 -18.62 -3.77
C GLY A 55 -20.59 -17.58 -3.37
N LEU A 56 -20.16 -16.39 -2.94
CA LEU A 56 -21.06 -15.28 -2.64
C LEU A 56 -21.67 -14.67 -3.91
N PHE A 57 -22.83 -14.02 -3.79
CA PHE A 57 -23.47 -13.38 -4.94
C PHE A 57 -22.64 -12.19 -5.47
N PRO A 58 -22.48 -12.05 -6.80
CA PRO A 58 -21.85 -10.89 -7.41
C PRO A 58 -22.81 -9.70 -7.47
N ALA A 59 -22.26 -8.48 -7.57
CA ALA A 59 -22.99 -7.24 -7.74
C ALA A 59 -22.99 -6.84 -9.23
N ASN A 60 -23.98 -7.31 -9.98
CA ASN A 60 -24.00 -7.14 -11.44
C ASN A 60 -24.65 -5.81 -11.86
N GLU A 61 -25.69 -5.41 -11.15
CA GLU A 61 -26.53 -4.26 -11.45
C GLU A 61 -25.82 -2.93 -11.11
N LEU A 62 -25.00 -2.94 -10.06
CA LEU A 62 -24.26 -1.75 -9.64
C LEU A 62 -23.24 -1.27 -10.69
N SER A 63 -22.60 -2.19 -11.44
CA SER A 63 -21.74 -1.80 -12.57
C SER A 63 -22.52 -1.05 -13.64
N LYS A 64 -23.74 -1.50 -13.97
CA LYS A 64 -24.61 -0.79 -14.92
C LYS A 64 -25.01 0.58 -14.40
N SER A 65 -25.26 0.71 -13.10
CA SER A 65 -25.52 2.02 -12.48
C SER A 65 -24.33 2.97 -12.62
N LEU A 66 -23.10 2.48 -12.46
CA LEU A 66 -21.89 3.29 -12.66
C LEU A 66 -21.73 3.72 -14.13
N GLU A 67 -21.90 2.80 -15.08
CA GLU A 67 -21.87 3.11 -16.51
C GLU A 67 -22.93 4.17 -16.89
N SER A 68 -24.14 4.08 -16.33
CA SER A 68 -25.21 5.06 -16.56
C SER A 68 -24.92 6.46 -16.01
N LEU A 69 -24.00 6.56 -15.04
CA LEU A 69 -23.49 7.82 -14.49
C LEU A 69 -22.26 8.35 -15.26
N GLY A 70 -21.88 7.68 -16.35
CA GLY A 70 -20.76 8.08 -17.20
C GLY A 70 -19.38 7.59 -16.73
N PHE A 71 -19.32 6.64 -15.79
CA PHE A 71 -18.04 6.07 -15.37
C PHE A 71 -17.51 5.06 -16.38
N GLU A 72 -16.24 5.21 -16.75
CA GLU A 72 -15.51 4.19 -17.49
C GLU A 72 -15.07 3.07 -16.55
N LEU A 73 -15.40 1.83 -16.93
CA LEU A 73 -15.03 0.62 -16.20
C LEU A 73 -14.02 -0.21 -16.98
N GLY A 74 -12.99 -0.70 -16.31
CA GLY A 74 -12.07 -1.73 -16.81
C GLY A 74 -12.33 -3.07 -16.13
N ARG A 75 -11.63 -4.12 -16.57
CA ARG A 75 -11.63 -5.42 -15.89
C ARG A 75 -10.23 -5.85 -15.49
N PHE A 76 -10.12 -6.32 -14.26
CA PHE A 76 -8.93 -6.99 -13.75
C PHE A 76 -9.23 -8.40 -13.31
N LYS A 77 -8.16 -9.18 -13.14
CA LYS A 77 -8.21 -10.48 -12.49
C LYS A 77 -7.26 -10.57 -11.31
N THR A 78 -7.64 -11.36 -10.32
CA THR A 78 -6.73 -11.84 -9.28
C THR A 78 -6.88 -13.34 -9.11
N GLY A 79 -5.78 -14.01 -8.76
CA GLY A 79 -5.76 -15.44 -8.51
C GLY A 79 -5.58 -15.74 -7.02
N THR A 80 -6.14 -16.86 -6.58
CA THR A 80 -5.97 -17.37 -5.22
C THR A 80 -5.51 -18.83 -5.27
N PRO A 81 -4.65 -19.29 -4.33
CA PRO A 81 -4.18 -20.67 -4.33
C PRO A 81 -5.25 -21.63 -3.82
N PRO A 82 -5.05 -22.95 -4.02
CA PRO A 82 -5.84 -23.94 -3.32
C PRO A 82 -5.62 -23.83 -1.80
N ARG A 83 -6.64 -24.26 -1.05
CA ARG A 83 -6.53 -24.48 0.40
C ARG A 83 -6.50 -25.96 0.67
N ILE A 84 -5.63 -26.37 1.57
CA ILE A 84 -5.33 -27.79 1.81
C ILE A 84 -5.55 -28.16 3.27
N HIS A 85 -5.78 -29.44 3.54
CA HIS A 85 -6.03 -29.94 4.89
C HIS A 85 -4.71 -30.21 5.63
N LYS A 86 -4.52 -29.60 6.80
CA LYS A 86 -3.31 -29.70 7.64
C LYS A 86 -2.83 -31.12 7.87
N ASP A 87 -3.75 -32.04 8.23
CA ASP A 87 -3.38 -33.44 8.54
C ASP A 87 -2.93 -34.27 7.34
N SER A 88 -3.02 -33.74 6.12
CA SER A 88 -2.56 -34.41 4.89
C SER A 88 -1.15 -33.98 4.46
N ILE A 89 -0.49 -33.16 5.27
CA ILE A 89 0.81 -32.55 4.98
C ILE A 89 1.91 -33.28 5.77
N ASP A 90 3.00 -33.62 5.10
CA ASP A 90 4.21 -34.13 5.73
C ASP A 90 5.18 -32.96 6.04
N PHE A 91 5.00 -32.36 7.22
CA PHE A 91 5.82 -31.24 7.69
C PHE A 91 7.29 -31.61 7.90
N SER A 92 7.61 -32.91 8.08
CA SER A 92 9.01 -33.36 8.28
C SER A 92 9.91 -33.09 7.06
N LYS A 93 9.29 -32.92 5.89
CA LYS A 93 9.96 -32.63 4.62
C LYS A 93 10.13 -31.13 4.32
N MET A 94 9.60 -30.25 5.17
CA MET A 94 9.55 -28.80 4.98
C MET A 94 10.47 -28.06 5.97
N ILE A 95 10.81 -26.81 5.64
CA ILE A 95 11.62 -25.95 6.50
C ILE A 95 10.67 -25.10 7.37
N ILE A 96 10.75 -25.25 8.69
CA ILE A 96 9.97 -24.41 9.61
C ILE A 96 10.43 -22.94 9.53
N GLN A 97 9.47 -22.03 9.50
CA GLN A 97 9.67 -20.58 9.48
C GLN A 97 8.92 -19.99 10.69
N PRO A 98 9.55 -19.92 11.87
CA PRO A 98 8.94 -19.32 13.05
C PRO A 98 8.81 -17.79 12.88
N GLY A 99 7.95 -17.18 13.69
CA GLY A 99 7.95 -15.73 13.85
C GLY A 99 9.18 -15.27 14.66
N ASP A 100 9.40 -13.96 14.71
CA ASP A 100 10.47 -13.37 15.51
C ASP A 100 10.21 -13.57 17.01
N ASP A 101 11.28 -13.71 17.80
CA ASP A 101 11.20 -13.88 19.26
C ASP A 101 10.55 -12.67 19.94
N VAL A 102 10.79 -11.48 19.41
CA VAL A 102 10.20 -10.21 19.88
C VAL A 102 9.02 -9.84 18.98
N ILE A 103 7.81 -9.86 19.55
CA ILE A 103 6.60 -9.49 18.83
C ILE A 103 6.49 -7.96 18.77
N ILE A 104 6.59 -7.41 17.56
CA ILE A 104 6.35 -5.98 17.31
C ILE A 104 4.88 -5.78 16.93
N PRO A 105 4.08 -5.06 17.74
CA PRO A 105 2.70 -4.73 17.39
C PRO A 105 2.61 -3.81 16.17
N PHE A 106 1.62 -4.05 15.30
CA PHE A 106 1.28 -3.11 14.23
C PHE A 106 0.73 -1.76 14.73
N SER A 107 0.15 -1.74 15.93
CA SER A 107 -0.44 -0.53 16.53
C SER A 107 0.41 -0.01 17.67
N TYR A 108 0.70 1.29 17.64
CA TYR A 108 1.37 2.03 18.71
C TYR A 108 0.67 2.01 20.07
N THR A 109 -0.57 1.50 20.15
CA THR A 109 -1.36 1.51 21.40
C THR A 109 -1.67 0.15 21.98
N THR A 110 -1.29 -0.94 21.31
CA THR A 110 -1.55 -2.29 21.83
C THR A 110 -0.66 -2.63 23.02
N GLY A 111 0.47 -1.94 23.20
CA GLY A 111 1.45 -2.27 24.22
C GLY A 111 2.11 -3.62 23.96
N ASN A 112 2.66 -4.25 25.01
CA ASN A 112 3.34 -5.53 24.88
C ASN A 112 2.33 -6.65 24.60
N ILE A 113 2.57 -7.40 23.52
CA ILE A 113 1.78 -8.57 23.15
C ILE A 113 2.57 -9.81 23.52
N GLN A 114 1.95 -10.71 24.29
CA GLN A 114 2.39 -12.08 24.44
C GLN A 114 1.32 -13.00 23.89
N ARG A 115 1.67 -13.76 22.84
CA ARG A 115 0.80 -14.77 22.25
C ARG A 115 1.62 -15.93 21.73
N GLU A 116 1.00 -17.11 21.74
CA GLU A 116 1.56 -18.24 21.01
C GLU A 116 1.61 -17.89 19.51
N GLN A 117 2.80 -18.05 18.93
CA GLN A 117 3.04 -17.88 17.50
C GLN A 117 3.03 -19.24 16.83
N VAL A 118 2.22 -19.38 15.78
CA VAL A 118 2.20 -20.58 14.95
C VAL A 118 3.17 -20.35 13.78
N PRO A 119 4.12 -21.26 13.54
CA PRO A 119 5.07 -21.09 12.44
C PRO A 119 4.38 -21.26 11.09
N CYS A 120 5.06 -20.82 10.04
CA CYS A 120 4.78 -21.24 8.67
C CYS A 120 5.80 -22.31 8.24
N TRP A 121 5.56 -22.93 7.09
CA TRP A 121 6.50 -23.90 6.51
C TRP A 121 6.86 -23.52 5.09
N LEU A 122 8.16 -23.58 4.78
CA LEU A 122 8.71 -23.32 3.45
C LEU A 122 8.98 -24.65 2.73
N THR A 123 8.47 -24.76 1.52
CA THR A 123 8.74 -25.84 0.57
C THR A 123 8.92 -25.25 -0.84
N TYR A 124 9.09 -26.11 -1.83
CA TYR A 124 9.41 -25.72 -3.19
C TYR A 124 8.65 -26.58 -4.21
N THR A 125 8.24 -25.95 -5.31
CA THR A 125 7.96 -26.67 -6.55
C THR A 125 9.24 -27.26 -7.11
N ASN A 126 9.11 -28.18 -8.07
CA ASN A 126 10.23 -28.80 -8.77
C ASN A 126 9.93 -28.94 -10.27
N GLU A 127 10.87 -29.52 -11.01
CA GLU A 127 10.74 -29.75 -12.45
C GLU A 127 9.53 -30.61 -12.81
N VAL A 128 9.12 -31.57 -11.95
CA VAL A 128 7.90 -32.36 -12.16
C VAL A 128 6.67 -31.47 -12.07
N THR A 129 6.60 -30.61 -11.04
CA THR A 129 5.53 -29.61 -10.93
C THR A 129 5.47 -28.71 -12.17
N HIS A 130 6.63 -28.24 -12.64
CA HIS A 130 6.70 -27.35 -13.80
C HIS A 130 6.31 -28.08 -15.08
N LYS A 131 6.65 -29.36 -15.22
CA LYS A 131 6.23 -30.21 -16.34
C LYS A 131 4.70 -30.38 -16.35
N ILE A 132 4.09 -30.75 -15.22
CA ILE A 132 2.63 -30.89 -15.10
C ILE A 132 1.92 -29.60 -15.53
N ILE A 133 2.40 -28.45 -15.06
CA ILE A 133 1.87 -27.14 -15.44
C ILE A 133 2.07 -26.89 -16.93
N SER A 134 3.28 -27.08 -17.45
CA SER A 134 3.66 -26.82 -18.85
C SER A 134 2.84 -27.65 -19.83
N ASP A 135 2.69 -28.94 -19.55
CA ASP A 135 1.92 -29.89 -20.35
C ASP A 135 0.43 -29.50 -20.40
N ASN A 136 -0.08 -28.75 -19.41
CA ASN A 136 -1.48 -28.34 -19.30
C ASN A 136 -1.73 -26.85 -19.56
N LEU A 137 -0.75 -26.06 -20.01
CA LEU A 137 -0.93 -24.62 -20.26
C LEU A 137 -2.03 -24.31 -21.26
N TYR A 138 -2.24 -25.19 -22.25
CA TYR A 138 -3.32 -25.07 -23.24
C TYR A 138 -4.73 -25.07 -22.62
N ARG A 139 -4.87 -25.57 -21.38
CA ARG A 139 -6.12 -25.59 -20.60
C ARG A 139 -6.22 -24.43 -19.62
N ALA A 140 -5.18 -23.60 -19.47
CA ALA A 140 -5.23 -22.49 -18.55
C ALA A 140 -6.07 -21.35 -19.16
N PRO A 141 -7.00 -20.74 -18.40
CA PRO A 141 -7.93 -19.75 -18.94
C PRO A 141 -7.25 -18.49 -19.51
N LEU A 142 -6.01 -18.23 -19.11
CA LEU A 142 -5.19 -17.17 -19.69
C LEU A 142 -4.81 -17.45 -21.17
N TYR A 143 -4.59 -18.72 -21.53
CA TYR A 143 -4.19 -19.13 -22.88
C TYR A 143 -5.39 -19.44 -23.78
N THR A 144 -6.52 -19.85 -23.22
CA THR A 144 -7.76 -20.09 -23.98
C THR A 144 -8.50 -18.79 -24.34
N GLY A 145 -8.09 -17.65 -23.76
CA GLY A 145 -8.76 -16.36 -23.96
C GLY A 145 -10.02 -16.15 -23.12
N GLU A 146 -10.32 -17.07 -22.19
CA GLU A 146 -11.46 -16.98 -21.27
C GLU A 146 -11.34 -15.80 -20.29
N ILE A 147 -10.11 -15.44 -19.93
CA ILE A 147 -9.78 -14.25 -19.14
C ILE A 147 -9.52 -13.07 -20.08
N LYS A 148 -10.27 -11.99 -19.89
CA LYS A 148 -10.09 -10.72 -20.59
C LYS A 148 -9.35 -9.68 -19.74
N GLY A 149 -9.46 -9.78 -18.41
CA GLY A 149 -8.87 -8.82 -17.48
C GLY A 149 -7.36 -8.97 -17.33
N ALA A 150 -6.67 -7.84 -17.18
CA ALA A 150 -5.24 -7.84 -16.86
C ALA A 150 -5.01 -8.36 -15.43
N GLY A 151 -3.99 -9.20 -15.26
CA GLY A 151 -3.55 -9.70 -13.96
C GLY A 151 -2.30 -8.98 -13.45
N PRO A 152 -1.93 -9.17 -12.17
CA PRO A 152 -0.75 -8.53 -11.59
C PRO A 152 0.55 -9.16 -12.13
N ARG A 153 1.51 -8.34 -12.60
CA ARG A 153 2.85 -8.79 -13.01
C ARG A 153 3.72 -9.22 -11.83
N TYR A 154 3.56 -8.59 -10.66
CA TYR A 154 4.41 -8.81 -9.49
C TYR A 154 4.04 -10.06 -8.67
N CYS A 155 2.78 -10.48 -8.70
CA CYS A 155 2.33 -11.72 -8.06
C CYS A 155 1.55 -12.56 -9.08
N PRO A 156 2.23 -13.05 -10.14
CA PRO A 156 1.56 -13.82 -11.17
C PRO A 156 1.17 -15.20 -10.63
N SER A 157 0.19 -15.83 -11.29
CA SER A 157 -0.15 -17.23 -11.01
C SER A 157 1.04 -18.16 -11.26
N VAL A 158 1.04 -19.34 -10.65
CA VAL A 158 2.13 -20.32 -10.77
C VAL A 158 2.36 -20.71 -12.23
N GLU A 159 1.30 -20.85 -13.04
CA GLU A 159 1.42 -21.11 -14.47
C GLU A 159 2.15 -19.99 -15.22
N MET A 160 1.94 -18.73 -14.83
CA MET A 160 2.66 -17.59 -15.41
C MET A 160 4.10 -17.49 -14.91
N LYS A 161 4.39 -17.88 -13.66
CA LYS A 161 5.77 -17.94 -13.16
C LYS A 161 6.61 -18.94 -13.94
N VAL A 162 6.06 -20.15 -14.16
CA VAL A 162 6.73 -21.20 -14.95
C VAL A 162 7.03 -20.73 -16.38
N VAL A 163 6.12 -19.98 -17.00
CA VAL A 163 6.31 -19.48 -18.37
C VAL A 163 7.29 -18.31 -18.45
N ASN A 164 7.23 -17.38 -17.49
CA ASN A 164 8.07 -16.18 -17.49
C ASN A 164 9.50 -16.45 -17.00
N PHE A 165 9.70 -17.49 -16.18
CA PHE A 165 10.98 -17.81 -15.55
C PHE A 165 11.40 -19.27 -15.84
N LYS A 166 11.47 -19.62 -17.12
CA LYS A 166 11.76 -20.99 -17.59
C LYS A 166 13.09 -21.56 -17.09
N ASP A 167 14.07 -20.69 -16.81
CA ASP A 167 15.39 -21.09 -16.32
C ASP A 167 15.38 -21.51 -14.84
N LYS A 168 14.27 -21.27 -14.12
CA LYS A 168 14.14 -21.64 -12.70
C LYS A 168 13.63 -23.07 -12.57
N THR A 169 14.42 -23.92 -11.93
CA THR A 169 14.05 -25.33 -11.64
C THR A 169 13.11 -25.49 -10.44
N SER A 170 12.91 -24.43 -9.66
CA SER A 170 12.02 -24.41 -8.50
C SER A 170 11.50 -23.00 -8.19
N HIS A 171 10.36 -22.95 -7.51
CA HIS A 171 9.74 -21.76 -6.96
C HIS A 171 9.33 -22.02 -5.51
N GLN A 172 9.57 -21.06 -4.62
CA GLN A 172 9.19 -21.13 -3.21
C GLN A 172 7.68 -21.18 -3.03
N ILE A 173 7.25 -21.96 -2.03
CA ILE A 173 5.88 -22.07 -1.55
C ILE A 173 5.90 -21.95 -0.02
N PHE A 174 5.05 -21.10 0.53
CA PHE A 174 4.77 -21.08 1.96
C PHE A 174 3.44 -21.79 2.23
N ILE A 175 3.45 -22.66 3.24
CA ILE A 175 2.27 -23.29 3.81
C ILE A 175 1.93 -22.52 5.08
N GLU A 176 0.84 -21.77 5.03
CA GLU A 176 0.44 -20.83 6.08
C GLU A 176 -0.87 -21.32 6.74
N PRO A 177 -0.95 -21.42 8.08
CA PRO A 177 -2.21 -21.69 8.75
C PRO A 177 -3.22 -20.55 8.52
N GLU A 178 -4.46 -20.85 8.13
CA GLU A 178 -5.52 -19.83 8.05
C GLU A 178 -6.13 -19.49 9.43
N GLY A 179 -5.87 -20.31 10.45
CA GLY A 179 -6.28 -20.02 11.83
C GLY A 179 -5.83 -21.08 12.84
N ILE A 180 -5.91 -20.74 14.13
CA ILE A 180 -5.52 -21.65 15.24
C ILE A 180 -6.52 -22.81 15.37
N ASN A 181 -7.81 -22.52 15.17
CA ASN A 181 -8.91 -23.45 15.44
C ASN A 181 -9.45 -24.15 14.17
N ASN A 182 -8.70 -24.10 13.05
CA ASN A 182 -9.07 -24.81 11.84
C ASN A 182 -7.86 -25.58 11.27
N LYS A 183 -8.13 -26.48 10.33
CA LYS A 183 -7.11 -27.28 9.65
C LYS A 183 -6.91 -26.82 8.20
N GLU A 184 -7.39 -25.64 7.85
CA GLU A 184 -7.23 -25.07 6.52
C GLU A 184 -5.86 -24.39 6.44
N MET A 185 -5.08 -24.76 5.43
CA MET A 185 -3.77 -24.17 5.17
C MET A 185 -3.78 -23.50 3.81
N TYR A 186 -3.28 -22.28 3.75
CA TYR A 186 -3.11 -21.49 2.55
C TYR A 186 -1.77 -21.82 1.88
N VAL A 187 -1.79 -22.12 0.58
CA VAL A 187 -0.59 -22.53 -0.19
C VAL A 187 -0.03 -21.32 -0.95
N GLN A 188 0.58 -20.39 -0.22
CA GLN A 188 1.11 -19.16 -0.79
C GLN A 188 2.17 -19.49 -1.85
N GLY A 189 2.05 -18.86 -3.03
CA GLY A 189 2.93 -19.10 -4.17
C GLY A 189 2.34 -20.03 -5.23
N LEU A 190 1.26 -20.76 -4.91
CA LEU A 190 0.55 -21.68 -5.81
C LEU A 190 -0.80 -21.14 -6.31
N SER A 191 -0.95 -19.80 -6.39
CA SER A 191 -2.13 -19.18 -7.00
C SER A 191 -2.29 -19.66 -8.43
N THR A 192 -3.47 -20.13 -8.81
CA THR A 192 -3.68 -20.73 -10.13
C THR A 192 -5.12 -20.58 -10.59
N SER A 193 -5.33 -20.76 -11.89
CA SER A 193 -6.64 -20.91 -12.51
C SER A 193 -6.73 -22.17 -13.37
N LEU A 194 -5.80 -23.12 -13.21
CA LEU A 194 -5.80 -24.40 -13.93
C LEU A 194 -7.01 -25.28 -13.56
N PRO A 195 -7.37 -26.25 -14.40
CA PRO A 195 -8.40 -27.25 -14.10
C PRO A 195 -8.13 -28.03 -12.81
N VAL A 196 -9.21 -28.46 -12.16
CA VAL A 196 -9.18 -29.13 -10.84
C VAL A 196 -8.27 -30.36 -10.80
N ASP A 197 -8.32 -31.21 -11.82
CA ASP A 197 -7.48 -32.40 -11.96
C ASP A 197 -5.98 -32.04 -11.98
N VAL A 198 -5.62 -31.00 -12.72
CA VAL A 198 -4.24 -30.49 -12.82
C VAL A 198 -3.78 -29.89 -11.50
N GLN A 199 -4.67 -29.20 -10.78
CA GLN A 199 -4.34 -28.64 -9.46
C GLN A 199 -4.00 -29.74 -8.45
N ILE A 200 -4.73 -30.86 -8.47
CA ILE A 200 -4.45 -32.02 -7.60
C ILE A 200 -3.08 -32.60 -7.95
N GLU A 201 -2.81 -32.82 -9.24
CA GLU A 201 -1.56 -33.41 -9.71
C GLU A 201 -0.35 -32.53 -9.36
N MET A 202 -0.43 -31.23 -9.64
CA MET A 202 0.66 -30.30 -9.36
C MET A 202 0.87 -30.10 -7.85
N ALA A 203 -0.19 -30.09 -7.03
CA ALA A 203 -0.05 -29.96 -5.59
C ALA A 203 0.64 -31.19 -4.99
N ARG A 204 0.31 -32.40 -5.48
CA ARG A 204 0.93 -33.65 -5.04
C ARG A 204 2.38 -33.82 -5.49
N SER A 205 2.84 -33.07 -6.49
CA SER A 205 4.26 -33.09 -6.87
C SER A 205 5.14 -32.18 -6.01
N VAL A 206 4.55 -31.30 -5.19
CA VAL A 206 5.29 -30.45 -4.25
C VAL A 206 5.76 -31.26 -3.04
N LYS A 207 7.02 -31.07 -2.64
CA LYS A 207 7.64 -31.80 -1.52
C LYS A 207 6.86 -31.59 -0.22
N GLY A 208 6.45 -32.69 0.42
CA GLY A 208 5.64 -32.68 1.65
C GLY A 208 4.13 -32.63 1.41
N LEU A 209 3.68 -32.51 0.16
CA LEU A 209 2.27 -32.49 -0.23
C LEU A 209 1.85 -33.74 -1.03
N GLU A 210 2.63 -34.82 -1.02
CA GLU A 210 2.42 -35.98 -1.89
C GLU A 210 1.03 -36.63 -1.70
N ASN A 211 0.49 -36.56 -0.49
CA ASN A 211 -0.83 -37.09 -0.11
C ASN A 211 -1.86 -36.00 0.19
N VAL A 212 -1.62 -34.77 -0.28
CA VAL A 212 -2.41 -33.61 0.12
C VAL A 212 -3.89 -33.76 -0.26
N LYS A 213 -4.76 -33.35 0.66
CA LYS A 213 -6.20 -33.21 0.44
C LYS A 213 -6.52 -31.73 0.22
N ILE A 214 -6.97 -31.39 -0.99
CA ILE A 214 -7.43 -30.05 -1.31
C ILE A 214 -8.85 -29.88 -0.78
N LEU A 215 -9.07 -28.83 0.02
CA LEU A 215 -10.37 -28.44 0.59
C LEU A 215 -11.09 -27.45 -0.33
N ARG A 216 -10.34 -26.54 -0.94
CA ARG A 216 -10.84 -25.57 -1.92
C ARG A 216 -9.83 -25.43 -3.04
N PHE A 217 -10.26 -25.49 -4.29
CA PHE A 217 -9.38 -25.29 -5.42
C PHE A 217 -9.02 -23.82 -5.59
N GLY A 218 -7.83 -23.58 -6.13
CA GLY A 218 -7.43 -22.25 -6.60
C GLY A 218 -8.30 -21.82 -7.76
N TYR A 219 -8.48 -20.52 -7.90
CA TYR A 219 -9.27 -19.93 -8.99
C TYR A 219 -8.79 -18.51 -9.29
N ALA A 220 -9.14 -18.04 -10.48
CA ALA A 220 -9.09 -16.62 -10.80
C ALA A 220 -10.48 -15.99 -10.63
N ILE A 221 -10.52 -14.76 -10.13
CA ILE A 221 -11.73 -13.93 -10.13
C ILE A 221 -11.51 -12.71 -11.01
N GLU A 222 -12.37 -12.55 -12.01
CA GLU A 222 -12.48 -11.34 -12.81
C GLU A 222 -13.55 -10.42 -12.26
N TYR A 223 -13.27 -9.12 -12.23
CA TYR A 223 -14.16 -8.11 -11.67
C TYR A 223 -13.97 -6.78 -12.38
N ASP A 224 -14.98 -5.92 -12.29
CA ASP A 224 -14.85 -4.55 -12.77
C ASP A 224 -14.14 -3.66 -11.76
N PHE A 225 -13.43 -2.67 -12.28
CA PHE A 225 -12.91 -1.55 -11.51
C PHE A 225 -13.19 -0.24 -12.28
N VAL A 226 -13.29 0.86 -11.55
CA VAL A 226 -13.41 2.21 -12.11
C VAL A 226 -12.01 2.74 -12.39
N ILE A 227 -11.78 3.29 -13.58
CA ILE A 227 -10.47 3.88 -13.91
C ILE A 227 -10.16 5.00 -12.90
N PRO A 228 -9.09 4.88 -12.07
CA PRO A 228 -8.91 5.73 -10.90
C PRO A 228 -8.57 7.19 -11.21
N THR A 229 -8.17 7.51 -12.44
CA THR A 229 -8.02 8.90 -12.91
C THR A 229 -9.36 9.64 -12.96
N GLN A 230 -10.50 8.97 -12.81
CA GLN A 230 -11.82 9.60 -12.63
C GLN A 230 -12.07 10.10 -11.20
N LEU A 231 -11.12 9.85 -10.27
CA LEU A 231 -11.17 10.31 -8.89
C LEU A 231 -10.27 11.53 -8.67
N LYS A 232 -10.59 12.30 -7.64
CA LYS A 232 -9.73 13.35 -7.08
C LYS A 232 -8.74 12.73 -6.09
N PRO A 233 -7.66 13.43 -5.69
CA PRO A 233 -6.78 12.98 -4.60
C PRO A 233 -7.47 12.77 -3.24
N THR A 234 -8.71 13.25 -3.10
CA THR A 234 -9.58 13.01 -1.93
C THR A 234 -10.33 11.67 -1.99
N LEU A 235 -10.18 10.91 -3.08
CA LEU A 235 -10.95 9.72 -3.48
C LEU A 235 -12.43 10.00 -3.81
N GLU A 236 -12.84 11.27 -3.82
CA GLU A 236 -14.12 11.69 -4.36
C GLU A 236 -14.11 11.57 -5.88
N THR A 237 -15.22 11.11 -6.47
CA THR A 237 -15.35 11.10 -7.93
C THR A 237 -15.40 12.51 -8.50
N LYS A 238 -14.89 12.68 -9.72
CA LYS A 238 -14.98 13.95 -10.44
C LYS A 238 -16.38 14.23 -10.98
N ALA A 239 -17.09 13.19 -11.43
CA ALA A 239 -18.39 13.29 -12.07
C ALA A 239 -19.55 13.49 -11.08
N VAL A 240 -19.50 12.85 -9.91
CA VAL A 240 -20.59 12.88 -8.92
C VAL A 240 -20.07 13.34 -7.56
N GLN A 241 -20.50 14.53 -7.14
CA GLN A 241 -20.15 15.10 -5.86
C GLN A 241 -20.74 14.26 -4.71
N GLY A 242 -19.93 13.98 -3.69
CA GLY A 242 -20.30 13.17 -2.53
C GLY A 242 -20.22 11.65 -2.77
N LEU A 243 -19.91 11.20 -3.98
CA LEU A 243 -19.59 9.80 -4.27
C LEU A 243 -18.08 9.58 -4.13
N TYR A 244 -17.68 8.57 -3.36
CA TYR A 244 -16.30 8.18 -3.12
C TYR A 244 -16.11 6.71 -3.45
N MET A 245 -14.87 6.32 -3.76
CA MET A 245 -14.52 4.93 -4.07
C MET A 245 -13.21 4.55 -3.38
N ALA A 246 -13.12 3.34 -2.84
CA ALA A 246 -11.95 2.87 -2.12
C ALA A 246 -11.72 1.35 -2.26
N GLY A 247 -10.46 0.95 -2.40
CA GLY A 247 -10.05 -0.45 -2.46
C GLY A 247 -9.97 -1.00 -3.88
N GLN A 248 -10.35 -2.26 -4.06
CA GLN A 248 -10.17 -2.96 -5.34
C GLN A 248 -10.99 -2.35 -6.49
N ILE A 249 -12.09 -1.65 -6.19
CA ILE A 249 -12.85 -0.88 -7.18
C ILE A 249 -12.00 0.22 -7.84
N ASN A 250 -10.94 0.71 -7.18
CA ASN A 250 -10.00 1.69 -7.74
C ASN A 250 -8.82 1.01 -8.47
N GLY A 251 -8.88 -0.31 -8.67
CA GLY A 251 -7.85 -1.08 -9.35
C GLY A 251 -6.62 -1.40 -8.49
N THR A 252 -6.77 -1.44 -7.16
CA THR A 252 -5.73 -1.95 -6.24
C THR A 252 -5.92 -3.43 -5.92
N SER A 253 -4.88 -4.08 -5.39
CA SER A 253 -4.96 -5.47 -4.92
C SER A 253 -4.15 -5.67 -3.63
N GLY A 254 -4.82 -5.56 -2.49
CA GLY A 254 -4.28 -5.87 -1.17
C GLY A 254 -5.18 -5.28 -0.09
N TYR A 255 -5.09 -5.84 1.12
CA TYR A 255 -5.97 -5.42 2.21
C TYR A 255 -5.54 -4.06 2.74
N GLU A 256 -4.23 -3.83 2.80
CA GLU A 256 -3.57 -2.63 3.28
C GLU A 256 -3.86 -1.44 2.37
N GLU A 257 -3.74 -1.62 1.04
CA GLU A 257 -4.10 -0.59 0.07
C GLU A 257 -5.58 -0.24 0.17
N ALA A 258 -6.45 -1.24 0.32
CA ALA A 258 -7.89 -1.01 0.43
C ALA A 258 -8.28 -0.30 1.74
N ALA A 259 -7.70 -0.71 2.86
CA ALA A 259 -7.93 -0.08 4.15
C ALA A 259 -7.43 1.37 4.17
N ALA A 260 -6.25 1.64 3.61
CA ALA A 260 -5.69 2.98 3.49
C ALA A 260 -6.59 3.92 2.68
N GLN A 261 -7.10 3.44 1.53
CA GLN A 261 -8.07 4.21 0.74
C GLN A 261 -9.39 4.39 1.47
N GLY A 262 -9.90 3.33 2.12
CA GLY A 262 -11.15 3.38 2.88
C GLY A 262 -11.11 4.41 4.01
N LEU A 263 -9.98 4.49 4.72
CA LEU A 263 -9.74 5.50 5.74
C LEU A 263 -9.82 6.93 5.16
N VAL A 264 -9.10 7.20 4.07
CA VAL A 264 -9.08 8.53 3.44
C VAL A 264 -10.44 8.91 2.85
N ALA A 265 -11.11 7.98 2.17
CA ALA A 265 -12.45 8.18 1.62
C ALA A 265 -13.48 8.44 2.73
N GLY A 266 -13.42 7.68 3.83
CA GLY A 266 -14.28 7.87 5.00
C GLY A 266 -14.09 9.24 5.66
N VAL A 267 -12.83 9.61 5.91
CA VAL A 267 -12.48 10.94 6.44
C VAL A 267 -13.01 12.05 5.54
N ASN A 268 -12.76 11.96 4.23
CA ASN A 268 -13.16 13.02 3.30
C ASN A 268 -14.67 13.11 3.09
N ALA A 269 -15.39 11.98 3.13
CA ALA A 269 -16.85 11.99 3.13
C ALA A 269 -17.40 12.71 4.38
N ALA A 270 -16.82 12.44 5.56
CA ALA A 270 -17.21 13.10 6.80
C ALA A 270 -16.84 14.60 6.82
N LEU A 271 -15.64 14.96 6.36
CA LEU A 271 -15.19 16.36 6.27
C LEU A 271 -16.06 17.15 5.30
N LYS A 272 -16.42 16.58 4.13
CA LYS A 272 -17.33 17.22 3.17
C LYS A 272 -18.71 17.47 3.79
N ILE A 273 -19.25 16.49 4.51
CA ILE A 273 -20.52 16.62 5.24
C ILE A 273 -20.47 17.72 6.30
N LYS A 274 -19.31 17.90 6.93
CA LYS A 274 -19.04 18.94 7.95
C LYS A 274 -18.58 20.27 7.34
N GLU A 275 -18.55 20.40 6.01
CA GLU A 275 -18.09 21.58 5.28
C GLU A 275 -16.68 22.03 5.70
N LYS A 276 -15.80 21.06 5.93
CA LYS A 276 -14.38 21.27 6.25
C LYS A 276 -13.49 20.96 5.06
N GLU A 277 -12.30 21.55 5.07
CA GLU A 277 -11.24 21.24 4.11
C GLU A 277 -10.94 19.73 4.07
N PRO A 278 -10.80 19.13 2.87
CA PRO A 278 -10.53 17.71 2.75
C PRO A 278 -9.09 17.37 3.16
N LEU A 279 -8.91 16.14 3.64
CA LEU A 279 -7.61 15.54 3.85
C LEU A 279 -7.01 15.07 2.52
N ILE A 280 -5.84 15.61 2.18
CA ILE A 280 -4.98 15.11 1.11
C ILE A 280 -3.60 14.83 1.74
N LEU A 281 -3.20 13.57 1.77
CA LEU A 281 -1.87 13.17 2.20
C LEU A 281 -0.90 13.29 1.03
N ASN A 282 0.19 14.04 1.21
CA ASN A 282 1.20 14.14 0.16
C ASN A 282 2.06 12.88 0.13
N ARG A 283 2.74 12.67 -1.00
CA ARG A 283 3.71 11.57 -1.18
C ARG A 283 4.84 11.58 -0.16
N SER A 284 5.20 12.77 0.36
CA SER A 284 6.21 12.95 1.40
C SER A 284 5.73 12.59 2.81
N ASP A 285 4.42 12.52 3.00
CA ASP A 285 3.83 12.40 4.33
C ASP A 285 3.61 10.93 4.69
N ALA A 286 3.17 10.11 3.73
CA ALA A 286 2.91 8.69 3.92
C ALA A 286 2.89 7.89 2.61
N TYR A 287 3.11 6.57 2.72
CA TYR A 287 2.81 5.61 1.65
C TYR A 287 1.35 5.67 1.19
N ILE A 288 0.40 6.06 2.05
CA ILE A 288 -1.01 6.30 1.66
C ILE A 288 -1.09 7.42 0.60
N GLY A 289 -0.31 8.51 0.78
CA GLY A 289 -0.23 9.59 -0.20
C GLY A 289 0.40 9.13 -1.52
N VAL A 290 1.45 8.30 -1.46
CA VAL A 290 2.07 7.67 -2.64
C VAL A 290 1.07 6.80 -3.41
N LEU A 291 0.33 5.95 -2.69
CA LEU A 291 -0.71 5.08 -3.24
C LEU A 291 -1.77 5.89 -3.98
N ILE A 292 -2.41 6.83 -3.29
CA ILE A 292 -3.53 7.59 -3.85
C ILE A 292 -3.06 8.46 -5.02
N ASP A 293 -1.92 9.14 -4.88
CA ASP A 293 -1.36 9.97 -5.94
C ASP A 293 -1.04 9.15 -7.20
N ASP A 294 -0.42 7.98 -7.06
CA ASP A 294 -0.15 7.09 -8.21
C ASP A 294 -1.46 6.68 -8.89
N LEU A 295 -2.49 6.27 -8.14
CA LEU A 295 -3.78 5.84 -8.68
C LEU A 295 -4.45 6.96 -9.50
N VAL A 296 -4.62 8.15 -8.92
CA VAL A 296 -5.40 9.22 -9.54
C VAL A 296 -4.61 10.02 -10.59
N THR A 297 -3.28 9.90 -10.60
CA THR A 297 -2.39 10.66 -11.50
C THR A 297 -1.86 9.80 -12.65
N LYS A 298 -1.42 8.57 -12.37
CA LYS A 298 -0.81 7.68 -13.38
C LYS A 298 -1.82 6.68 -13.94
N GLY A 299 -2.92 6.43 -13.24
CA GLY A 299 -3.84 5.34 -13.56
C GLY A 299 -3.24 3.97 -13.28
N VAL A 300 -3.95 2.92 -13.69
CA VAL A 300 -3.55 1.53 -13.48
C VAL A 300 -3.87 0.69 -14.71
N ASN A 301 -2.88 -0.07 -15.19
CA ASN A 301 -3.04 -1.04 -16.28
C ASN A 301 -3.01 -2.49 -15.78
N GLU A 302 -2.75 -2.67 -14.49
CA GLU A 302 -2.79 -3.93 -13.75
C GLU A 302 -3.18 -3.61 -12.30
N PRO A 303 -3.63 -4.60 -11.49
CA PRO A 303 -3.92 -4.36 -10.09
C PRO A 303 -2.73 -3.77 -9.34
N TYR A 304 -2.88 -2.54 -8.85
CA TYR A 304 -1.82 -1.79 -8.18
C TYR A 304 -1.50 -2.41 -6.81
N ARG A 305 -0.20 -2.51 -6.52
CA ARG A 305 0.35 -2.86 -5.21
C ARG A 305 1.38 -1.83 -4.81
N VAL A 306 1.35 -1.41 -3.55
CA VAL A 306 2.36 -0.51 -2.99
C VAL A 306 3.66 -1.28 -2.86
N LEU A 307 4.69 -0.79 -3.54
CA LEU A 307 6.05 -1.29 -3.37
C LEU A 307 6.91 -0.17 -2.80
N THR A 308 7.85 -0.52 -1.93
CA THR A 308 8.79 0.45 -1.36
C THR A 308 9.55 1.18 -2.47
N SER A 309 9.82 0.51 -3.59
CA SER A 309 10.48 1.06 -4.77
C SER A 309 9.77 2.29 -5.37
N ARG A 310 8.47 2.46 -5.13
CA ARG A 310 7.66 3.57 -5.67
C ARG A 310 7.66 4.83 -4.82
N ALA A 311 8.18 4.77 -3.59
CA ALA A 311 8.37 5.94 -2.75
C ALA A 311 9.76 6.55 -2.96
N GLU A 312 9.80 7.86 -3.20
CA GLU A 312 11.04 8.63 -3.39
C GLU A 312 11.74 8.92 -2.04
N TYR A 313 10.95 9.06 -0.96
CA TYR A 313 11.39 9.49 0.37
C TYR A 313 11.44 8.35 1.40
N ARG A 314 11.99 7.18 1.01
CA ARG A 314 11.92 5.95 1.83
C ARG A 314 12.55 6.07 3.22
N LEU A 315 13.54 6.94 3.40
CA LEU A 315 14.18 7.13 4.70
C LEU A 315 13.34 7.99 5.64
N LEU A 316 12.42 8.79 5.10
CA LEU A 316 11.41 9.52 5.88
C LEU A 316 10.19 8.64 6.13
N LEU A 317 9.77 7.84 5.15
CA LEU A 317 8.58 7.00 5.19
C LEU A 317 8.85 5.61 5.77
N ARG A 318 9.33 5.56 7.02
CA ARG A 318 9.64 4.30 7.69
C ARG A 318 8.43 3.77 8.45
N GLN A 319 8.48 2.48 8.74
CA GLN A 319 7.47 1.82 9.56
C GLN A 319 7.49 2.34 11.01
N ASP A 320 8.69 2.61 11.53
CA ASP A 320 8.92 2.97 12.93
C ASP A 320 8.40 4.37 13.33
N ASN A 321 8.27 5.30 12.37
CA ASN A 321 7.97 6.71 12.60
C ASN A 321 6.62 7.19 12.03
N ALA A 322 5.69 6.27 11.77
CA ALA A 322 4.40 6.62 11.19
C ALA A 322 3.56 7.52 12.11
N ASP A 323 3.65 7.33 13.42
CA ASP A 323 3.10 8.21 14.45
C ASP A 323 3.68 9.63 14.36
N LEU A 324 5.01 9.77 14.32
CA LEU A 324 5.71 11.06 14.20
C LEU A 324 5.29 11.84 12.94
N ARG A 325 4.88 11.13 11.89
CA ARG A 325 4.42 11.74 10.62
C ARG A 325 2.93 12.08 10.60
N LEU A 326 2.07 11.29 11.27
CA LEU A 326 0.63 11.31 11.02
C LEU A 326 -0.24 11.60 12.25
N MET A 327 0.31 11.56 13.48
CA MET A 327 -0.50 11.76 14.69
C MET A 327 -1.11 13.17 14.75
N ASP A 328 -0.32 14.21 14.45
CA ASP A 328 -0.77 15.61 14.37
C ASP A 328 -1.95 15.77 13.39
N ILE A 329 -1.86 15.10 12.24
CA ILE A 329 -2.92 15.13 11.21
C ILE A 329 -4.17 14.43 11.75
N GLY A 330 -4.00 13.23 12.33
CA GLY A 330 -5.08 12.43 12.88
C GLY A 330 -5.84 13.13 14.02
N HIS A 331 -5.14 13.85 14.88
CA HIS A 331 -5.71 14.67 15.95
C HIS A 331 -6.50 15.85 15.37
N LYS A 332 -5.89 16.62 14.45
CA LYS A 332 -6.55 17.76 13.79
C LYS A 332 -7.86 17.42 13.10
N ILE A 333 -7.96 16.22 12.50
CA ILE A 333 -9.19 15.75 11.84
C ILE A 333 -10.17 15.04 12.79
N GLY A 334 -9.80 14.84 14.06
CA GLY A 334 -10.64 14.29 15.12
C GLY A 334 -10.72 12.76 15.18
N LEU A 335 -9.73 12.04 14.63
CA LEU A 335 -9.62 10.57 14.76
C LEU A 335 -8.79 10.13 15.96
N ILE A 336 -7.93 11.01 16.48
CA ILE A 336 -7.07 10.77 17.63
C ILE A 336 -7.61 11.57 18.82
N SER A 337 -7.79 10.93 19.97
CA SER A 337 -8.20 11.59 21.20
C SER A 337 -7.09 12.44 21.79
N ASP A 338 -7.44 13.44 22.61
CA ASP A 338 -6.49 14.29 23.31
C ASP A 338 -5.52 13.46 24.16
N GLU A 339 -6.02 12.48 24.93
CA GLU A 339 -5.19 11.58 25.76
C GLU A 339 -4.14 10.82 24.92
N ARG A 340 -4.52 10.33 23.73
CA ARG A 340 -3.58 9.61 22.86
C ARG A 340 -2.55 10.57 22.27
N TYR A 341 -2.97 11.79 21.95
CA TYR A 341 -2.09 12.82 21.41
C TYR A 341 -1.10 13.33 22.44
N GLU A 342 -1.52 13.52 23.70
CA GLU A 342 -0.64 13.91 24.81
C GLU A 342 0.50 12.90 25.01
N LYS A 343 0.19 11.60 25.06
CA LYS A 343 1.22 10.53 25.14
C LYS A 343 2.19 10.56 23.97
N PHE A 344 1.70 10.86 22.77
CA PHE A 344 2.54 11.03 21.60
C PHE A 344 3.48 12.24 21.73
N ILE A 345 2.98 13.37 22.22
CA ILE A 345 3.80 14.57 22.47
C ILE A 345 4.88 14.28 23.51
N GLU A 346 4.56 13.57 24.60
CA GLU A 346 5.55 13.16 25.59
C GLU A 346 6.69 12.33 24.94
N LYS A 347 6.34 11.31 24.16
CA LYS A 347 7.31 10.50 23.41
C LYS A 347 8.17 11.37 22.48
N LYS A 348 7.53 12.25 21.70
CA LYS A 348 8.22 13.14 20.76
C LYS A 348 9.22 14.05 21.47
N THR A 349 8.82 14.66 22.59
CA THR A 349 9.70 15.50 23.42
C THR A 349 10.88 14.70 23.96
N MET A 350 10.67 13.47 24.45
CA MET A 350 11.78 12.62 24.93
C MET A 350 12.80 12.32 23.82
N ILE A 351 12.34 12.10 22.57
CA ILE A 351 13.23 11.88 21.43
C ILE A 351 14.03 13.16 21.13
N GLU A 352 13.37 14.31 21.07
CA GLU A 352 14.00 15.60 20.76
C GLU A 352 15.03 16.00 21.82
N ASP A 353 14.66 15.91 23.10
CA ASP A 353 15.52 16.23 24.25
C ASP A 353 16.77 15.33 24.27
N GLU A 354 16.60 14.03 24.00
CA GLU A 354 17.72 13.10 24.02
C GLU A 354 18.68 13.29 22.85
N ILE A 355 18.17 13.59 21.64
CA ILE A 355 19.02 13.94 20.50
C ILE A 355 19.84 15.18 20.83
N GLU A 356 19.23 16.22 21.39
CA GLU A 356 19.94 17.45 21.78
C GLU A 356 21.00 17.17 22.86
N ARG A 357 20.68 16.34 23.85
CA ARG A 357 21.62 15.93 24.90
C ARG A 357 22.82 15.17 24.32
N LEU A 358 22.61 14.19 23.45
CA LEU A 358 23.69 13.41 22.84
C LEU A 358 24.58 14.27 21.92
N GLN A 359 24.00 15.28 21.27
CA GLN A 359 24.74 16.23 20.44
C GLN A 359 25.56 17.24 21.26
N SER A 360 25.12 17.57 22.47
CA SER A 360 25.81 18.52 23.35
C SER A 360 26.80 17.86 24.32
N THR A 361 26.59 16.59 24.67
CA THR A 361 27.45 15.85 25.60
C THR A 361 28.75 15.42 24.93
N LYS A 362 29.87 15.98 25.39
CA LYS A 362 31.21 15.72 24.86
C LYS A 362 31.95 14.72 25.73
N ILE A 363 32.59 13.74 25.06
CA ILE A 363 33.53 12.80 25.65
C ILE A 363 34.94 13.19 25.23
N THR A 364 35.86 13.27 26.20
CA THR A 364 37.26 13.56 25.97
C THR A 364 38.09 12.27 25.89
N PRO A 365 39.18 12.25 25.10
CA PRO A 365 40.01 11.06 24.90
C PRO A 365 40.88 10.76 26.14
N THR A 366 40.27 10.26 27.20
CA THR A 366 40.97 9.77 28.39
C THR A 366 41.38 8.30 28.22
N ALA A 367 42.33 7.82 29.03
CA ALA A 367 42.75 6.41 29.00
C ALA A 367 41.57 5.46 29.23
N LYS A 368 40.69 5.76 30.21
CA LYS A 368 39.46 4.99 30.51
C LYS A 368 38.54 4.93 29.29
N VAL A 369 38.27 6.07 28.65
CA VAL A 369 37.40 6.14 27.46
C VAL A 369 37.97 5.31 26.31
N ASN A 370 39.25 5.46 26.00
CA ASN A 370 39.88 4.75 24.90
C ASN A 370 40.01 3.24 25.16
N GLU A 371 40.19 2.83 26.41
CA GLU A 371 40.11 1.42 26.81
C GLU A 371 38.70 0.87 26.57
N THR A 372 37.65 1.58 27.01
CA THR A 372 36.25 1.19 26.76
C THR A 372 35.95 1.09 25.27
N LEU A 373 36.39 2.05 24.45
CA LEU A 373 36.18 2.00 23.00
C LEU A 373 36.88 0.79 22.35
N ASN A 374 38.09 0.44 22.80
CA ASN A 374 38.77 -0.77 22.34
C ASN A 374 38.00 -2.04 22.75
N GLN A 375 37.44 -2.09 23.97
CA GLN A 375 36.60 -3.22 24.41
C GLN A 375 35.31 -3.36 23.59
N LEU A 376 34.73 -2.23 23.16
CA LEU A 376 33.58 -2.19 22.25
C LEU A 376 33.96 -2.48 20.79
N GLY A 377 35.25 -2.70 20.49
CA GLY A 377 35.73 -3.05 19.15
C GLY A 377 35.77 -1.88 18.16
N THR A 378 35.76 -0.64 18.65
CA THR A 378 35.72 0.57 17.82
C THR A 378 36.98 1.42 17.99
N ALA A 379 37.25 2.32 17.03
CA ALA A 379 38.46 3.14 17.03
C ALA A 379 38.55 4.07 18.26
N VAL A 380 39.76 4.26 18.80
CA VAL A 380 40.01 5.23 19.88
C VAL A 380 39.73 6.68 19.44
N LEU A 381 39.50 7.56 20.40
CA LEU A 381 39.38 9.00 20.17
C LEU A 381 40.75 9.68 20.28
N ASN A 382 41.06 10.57 19.32
CA ASN A 382 42.24 11.44 19.34
C ASN A 382 41.89 12.90 19.70
N SER A 383 40.61 13.27 19.60
CA SER A 383 40.07 14.59 19.94
C SER A 383 38.72 14.41 20.63
N PRO A 384 38.22 15.41 21.39
CA PRO A 384 36.88 15.37 21.94
C PRO A 384 35.84 15.11 20.86
N SER A 385 34.85 14.28 21.16
CA SER A 385 33.77 13.89 20.26
C SER A 385 32.46 13.83 21.04
N THR A 386 31.33 14.03 20.38
CA THR A 386 30.02 13.96 21.04
C THR A 386 29.53 12.51 21.16
N LEU A 387 28.63 12.24 22.11
CA LEU A 387 27.99 10.92 22.17
C LEU A 387 27.24 10.60 20.87
N ALA A 388 26.64 11.60 20.23
CA ALA A 388 26.01 11.44 18.92
C ALA A 388 26.99 11.04 17.81
N GLU A 389 28.22 11.55 17.81
CA GLU A 389 29.27 11.13 16.86
C GLU A 389 29.73 9.69 17.10
N LEU A 390 29.81 9.27 18.37
CA LEU A 390 30.10 7.88 18.72
C LEU A 390 28.97 6.95 18.26
N LEU A 391 27.70 7.34 18.46
CA LEU A 391 26.53 6.54 18.05
C LEU A 391 26.39 6.38 16.53
N LYS A 392 27.09 7.20 15.73
CA LYS A 392 27.18 7.00 14.27
C LYS A 392 28.07 5.82 13.87
N ARG A 393 28.82 5.25 14.81
CA ARG A 393 29.71 4.11 14.54
C ARG A 393 28.93 2.81 14.62
N PRO A 394 29.08 1.90 13.65
CA PRO A 394 28.25 0.70 13.56
C PRO A 394 28.48 -0.29 14.72
N GLU A 395 29.60 -0.17 15.45
CA GLU A 395 29.88 -1.02 16.61
C GLU A 395 29.15 -0.57 17.89
N ILE A 396 28.68 0.68 17.93
CA ILE A 396 28.09 1.33 19.10
C ILE A 396 26.59 1.47 18.91
N ASP A 397 25.83 0.93 19.87
CA ASP A 397 24.40 1.19 20.05
C ASP A 397 24.20 2.06 21.30
N TYR A 398 22.98 2.57 21.47
CA TYR A 398 22.60 3.46 22.55
C TYR A 398 22.77 2.79 23.92
N ASP A 399 22.64 1.46 23.98
CA ASP A 399 22.85 0.71 25.22
C ASP A 399 24.32 0.66 25.64
N LYS A 400 25.22 0.42 24.68
CA LYS A 400 26.68 0.45 24.91
C LYS A 400 27.19 1.82 25.34
N LEU A 401 26.50 2.92 24.98
CA LEU A 401 26.85 4.25 25.45
C LEU A 401 26.80 4.38 26.98
N ASN A 402 26.03 3.53 27.69
CA ASN A 402 25.93 3.58 29.15
C ASN A 402 27.29 3.50 29.86
N ILE A 403 28.26 2.79 29.28
CA ILE A 403 29.60 2.63 29.86
C ILE A 403 30.40 3.95 29.78
N LEU A 404 30.06 4.80 28.81
CA LEU A 404 30.70 6.09 28.53
C LEU A 404 29.92 7.28 29.11
N ASP A 405 28.63 7.10 29.44
CA ASP A 405 27.70 8.13 29.86
C ASP A 405 27.04 7.80 31.20
N GLU A 406 27.74 8.13 32.29
CA GLU A 406 27.29 7.87 33.66
C GLU A 406 26.02 8.66 34.07
N HIS A 407 25.59 9.64 33.26
CA HIS A 407 24.41 10.48 33.52
C HIS A 407 23.21 10.13 32.62
N ARG A 408 23.29 9.03 31.87
CA ARG A 408 22.21 8.57 31.00
C ARG A 408 20.93 8.31 31.81
N LYS A 409 19.81 8.86 31.34
CA LYS A 409 18.49 8.58 31.89
C LYS A 409 17.90 7.32 31.23
N PRO A 410 17.12 6.51 31.97
CA PRO A 410 16.37 5.43 31.35
C PRO A 410 15.30 6.02 30.41
N LEU A 411 15.21 5.50 29.19
CA LEU A 411 14.22 5.89 28.19
C LEU A 411 13.45 4.66 27.68
N PRO A 412 12.20 4.82 27.23
CA PRO A 412 11.47 3.74 26.57
C PRO A 412 12.20 3.23 25.31
N GLN A 413 12.10 1.93 25.03
CA GLN A 413 12.77 1.31 23.88
C GLN A 413 12.42 2.00 22.54
N GLU A 414 11.16 2.39 22.36
CA GLU A 414 10.72 3.09 21.14
C GLU A 414 11.33 4.49 21.00
N VAL A 415 11.70 5.15 22.10
CA VAL A 415 12.41 6.44 22.08
C VAL A 415 13.86 6.19 21.70
N ILE A 416 14.50 5.19 22.32
CA ILE A 416 15.87 4.78 22.03
C ILE A 416 16.05 4.46 20.55
N GLU A 417 15.19 3.62 19.99
CA GLU A 417 15.25 3.22 18.58
C GLU A 417 15.13 4.45 17.65
N GLN A 418 14.23 5.38 17.94
CA GLN A 418 14.10 6.61 17.15
C GLN A 418 15.33 7.52 17.24
N VAL A 419 15.93 7.65 18.44
CA VAL A 419 17.16 8.42 18.65
C VAL A 419 18.33 7.82 17.86
N GLU A 420 18.52 6.50 17.93
CA GLU A 420 19.55 5.79 17.18
C GLU A 420 19.40 6.01 15.67
N ILE A 421 18.20 5.80 15.15
CA ILE A 421 17.92 5.97 13.73
C ILE A 421 18.13 7.43 13.30
N ALA A 422 17.64 8.40 14.09
CA ALA A 422 17.78 9.81 13.77
C ALA A 422 19.24 10.25 13.68
N ILE A 423 20.10 9.76 14.58
CA ILE A 423 21.52 10.10 14.63
C ILE A 423 22.31 9.35 13.55
N ALA A 424 22.11 8.04 13.41
CA ALA A 424 22.83 7.21 12.45
C ALA A 424 22.56 7.65 11.00
N TYR A 425 21.31 8.03 10.69
CA TYR A 425 20.90 8.42 9.35
C TYR A 425 20.75 9.93 9.13
N GLU A 426 21.21 10.76 10.08
CA GLU A 426 21.01 12.21 10.10
C GLU A 426 21.31 12.88 8.75
N GLY A 427 22.48 12.59 8.16
CA GLY A 427 22.91 13.21 6.90
C GLY A 427 21.99 12.85 5.72
N TYR A 428 21.52 11.60 5.67
CA TYR A 428 20.61 11.14 4.63
C TYR A 428 19.20 11.70 4.83
N ILE A 429 18.73 11.78 6.09
CA ILE A 429 17.44 12.35 6.46
C ILE A 429 17.40 13.84 6.09
N LYS A 430 18.42 14.63 6.47
CA LYS A 430 18.51 16.06 6.11
C LYS A 430 18.45 16.29 4.60
N ARG A 431 19.14 15.45 3.83
CA ARG A 431 19.08 15.51 2.36
C ARG A 431 17.68 15.23 1.82
N GLN A 432 16.95 14.24 2.36
CA GLN A 432 15.57 13.97 1.94
C GLN A 432 14.61 15.08 2.34
N ILE A 433 14.77 15.68 3.53
CA ILE A 433 13.96 16.83 3.97
C ILE A 433 14.11 18.00 2.99
N ALA A 434 15.33 18.35 2.58
CA ALA A 434 15.55 19.42 1.60
C ALA A 434 14.88 19.11 0.24
N GLN A 435 14.86 17.85 -0.20
CA GLN A 435 14.13 17.43 -1.41
C GLN A 435 12.61 17.54 -1.24
N VAL A 436 12.09 17.20 -0.06
CA VAL A 436 10.66 17.35 0.27
C VAL A 436 10.26 18.82 0.26
N GLU A 437 11.08 19.74 0.74
CA GLU A 437 10.78 21.17 0.71
C GLU A 437 10.63 21.70 -0.73
N GLN A 438 11.52 21.28 -1.64
CA GLN A 438 11.40 21.64 -3.06
C GLN A 438 10.13 21.05 -3.68
N PHE A 439 9.82 19.80 -3.35
CA PHE A 439 8.60 19.13 -3.78
C PHE A 439 7.33 19.86 -3.29
N LYS A 440 7.28 20.22 -2.01
CA LYS A 440 6.14 20.95 -1.42
C LYS A 440 5.90 22.30 -2.09
N LYS A 441 6.96 22.99 -2.54
CA LYS A 441 6.80 24.23 -3.34
C LYS A 441 6.03 23.98 -4.64
N MET A 442 6.26 22.86 -5.31
CA MET A 442 5.55 22.50 -6.55
C MET A 442 4.12 22.01 -6.28
N GLU A 443 3.90 21.28 -5.19
CA GLU A 443 2.55 20.86 -4.76
C GLU A 443 1.63 22.02 -4.35
N ASN A 444 2.23 23.07 -3.78
CA ASN A 444 1.48 24.25 -3.36
C ASN A 444 1.14 25.20 -4.52
N LYS A 445 1.76 25.05 -5.69
CA LYS A 445 1.36 25.76 -6.91
C LYS A 445 0.08 25.14 -7.47
N LYS A 446 -1.07 25.68 -7.06
CA LYS A 446 -2.39 25.19 -7.48
C LYS A 446 -2.69 25.51 -8.93
N ILE A 447 -3.38 24.58 -9.59
CA ILE A 447 -3.96 24.77 -10.91
C ILE A 447 -5.45 25.07 -10.70
N PRO A 448 -6.00 26.16 -11.28
CA PRO A 448 -7.43 26.47 -11.21
C PRO A 448 -8.29 25.33 -11.77
N ALA A 449 -9.40 25.02 -11.09
CA ALA A 449 -10.27 23.91 -11.49
C ALA A 449 -10.95 24.16 -12.87
N ASP A 450 -11.14 25.43 -13.22
CA ASP A 450 -11.77 25.95 -14.43
C ASP A 450 -10.79 26.21 -15.58
N ILE A 451 -9.50 25.86 -15.43
CA ILE A 451 -8.51 26.05 -16.50
C ILE A 451 -8.94 25.36 -17.80
N ASP A 452 -8.82 26.09 -18.91
CA ASP A 452 -8.89 25.52 -20.24
C ASP A 452 -7.47 25.25 -20.76
N TYR A 453 -7.13 23.96 -20.87
CA TYR A 453 -5.82 23.54 -21.38
C TYR A 453 -5.66 23.74 -22.89
N ASP A 454 -6.74 24.02 -23.64
CA ASP A 454 -6.65 24.40 -25.06
C ASP A 454 -6.07 25.81 -25.24
N GLU A 455 -6.29 26.70 -24.29
CA GLU A 455 -5.77 28.07 -24.31
C GLU A 455 -4.29 28.16 -23.91
N VAL A 456 -3.71 27.07 -23.39
CA VAL A 456 -2.30 27.03 -23.00
C VAL A 456 -1.43 26.70 -24.21
N TYR A 457 -1.07 27.76 -24.94
CA TYR A 457 -0.18 27.66 -26.11
C TYR A 457 1.20 27.10 -25.72
N GLY A 458 1.70 26.15 -26.50
CA GLY A 458 3.01 25.51 -26.30
C GLY A 458 2.99 24.17 -25.56
N LEU A 459 1.82 23.73 -25.06
CA LEU A 459 1.65 22.34 -24.62
C LEU A 459 1.74 21.38 -25.81
N SER A 460 2.45 20.28 -25.62
CA SER A 460 2.40 19.13 -26.52
C SER A 460 0.97 18.59 -26.63
N PHE A 461 0.64 17.97 -27.76
CA PHE A 461 -0.69 17.37 -27.98
C PHE A 461 -0.99 16.31 -26.90
N GLU A 462 -0.05 15.37 -26.70
CA GLU A 462 -0.17 14.33 -25.66
C GLU A 462 -0.29 14.96 -24.26
N GLY A 463 0.58 15.91 -23.92
CA GLY A 463 0.55 16.58 -22.62
C GLY A 463 -0.80 17.27 -22.35
N ARG A 464 -1.36 17.94 -23.36
CA ARG A 464 -2.69 18.58 -23.26
C ARG A 464 -3.80 17.55 -23.03
N GLU A 465 -3.84 16.48 -23.81
CA GLU A 465 -4.84 15.42 -23.65
C GLU A 465 -4.78 14.80 -22.24
N LYS A 466 -3.56 14.50 -21.78
CA LYS A 466 -3.34 13.92 -20.44
C LYS A 466 -3.72 14.89 -19.32
N LEU A 467 -3.39 16.17 -19.43
CA LEU A 467 -3.78 17.20 -18.46
C LEU A 467 -5.31 17.38 -18.39
N LYS A 468 -6.01 17.33 -19.52
CA LYS A 468 -7.48 17.36 -19.57
C LYS A 468 -8.11 16.13 -18.93
N MET A 469 -7.56 14.94 -19.18
CA MET A 469 -8.05 13.69 -18.60
C MET A 469 -7.83 13.65 -17.09
N VAL A 470 -6.61 13.93 -16.62
CA VAL A 470 -6.24 13.82 -15.20
C VAL A 470 -6.70 15.03 -14.39
N ARG A 471 -6.88 16.21 -14.98
CA ARG A 471 -7.23 17.47 -14.29
C ARG A 471 -6.48 17.64 -12.96
N PRO A 472 -5.14 17.73 -12.98
CA PRO A 472 -4.33 17.82 -11.76
C PRO A 472 -4.66 19.08 -10.94
N ILE A 473 -4.58 18.99 -9.62
CA ILE A 473 -4.86 20.10 -8.69
C ILE A 473 -3.63 20.99 -8.43
N SER A 474 -2.44 20.52 -8.80
CA SER A 474 -1.16 21.20 -8.57
C SER A 474 -0.19 20.95 -9.73
N ILE A 475 0.78 21.85 -9.87
CA ILE A 475 1.91 21.67 -10.80
C ILE A 475 2.73 20.43 -10.42
N GLY A 476 2.88 20.16 -9.12
CA GLY A 476 3.53 18.94 -8.65
C GLY A 476 2.83 17.69 -9.18
N GLN A 477 1.51 17.59 -9.05
CA GLN A 477 0.75 16.46 -9.58
C GLN A 477 0.85 16.37 -11.11
N ALA A 478 0.73 17.51 -11.80
CA ALA A 478 0.84 17.57 -13.26
C ALA A 478 2.17 16.99 -13.78
N SER A 479 3.28 17.27 -13.09
CA SER A 479 4.62 16.80 -13.51
C SER A 479 4.83 15.30 -13.37
N ARG A 480 3.94 14.58 -12.69
CA ARG A 480 3.99 13.12 -12.51
C ARG A 480 3.07 12.36 -13.47
N ILE A 481 2.29 13.07 -14.28
CA ILE A 481 1.42 12.44 -15.26
C ILE A 481 2.27 11.82 -16.36
N SER A 482 2.05 10.53 -16.64
CA SER A 482 2.75 9.85 -17.72
C SER A 482 2.36 10.47 -19.07
N GLY A 483 3.37 10.93 -19.83
CA GLY A 483 3.19 11.64 -21.11
C GLY A 483 3.25 13.17 -21.00
N VAL A 484 3.32 13.74 -19.79
CA VAL A 484 3.51 15.20 -19.60
C VAL A 484 5.00 15.49 -19.39
N ASN A 485 5.60 16.26 -20.30
CA ASN A 485 7.03 16.52 -20.28
C ASN A 485 7.41 17.73 -19.40
N PRO A 486 8.68 17.85 -18.96
CA PRO A 486 9.14 19.03 -18.22
C PRO A 486 8.92 20.38 -18.96
N SER A 487 8.95 20.36 -20.30
CA SER A 487 8.63 21.52 -21.13
C SER A 487 7.16 21.94 -20.98
N ASP A 488 6.23 20.98 -20.98
CA ASP A 488 4.80 21.23 -20.81
C ASP A 488 4.52 21.86 -19.45
N ILE A 489 5.20 21.38 -18.40
CA ILE A 489 5.10 21.94 -17.05
C ILE A 489 5.63 23.38 -16.99
N THR A 490 6.72 23.66 -17.69
CA THR A 490 7.29 25.01 -17.77
C THR A 490 6.31 25.97 -18.46
N VAL A 491 5.73 25.56 -19.57
CA VAL A 491 4.70 26.33 -20.30
C VAL A 491 3.49 26.59 -19.41
N LEU A 492 2.99 25.55 -18.72
CA LEU A 492 1.85 25.68 -17.82
C LEU A 492 2.13 26.65 -16.66
N MET A 493 3.33 26.59 -16.06
CA MET A 493 3.73 27.54 -15.01
C MET A 493 3.76 28.99 -15.52
N ILE A 494 4.29 29.23 -16.72
CA ILE A 494 4.31 30.57 -17.32
C ILE A 494 2.88 31.07 -17.52
N TYR A 495 2.00 30.25 -18.12
CA TYR A 495 0.60 30.61 -18.35
C TYR A 495 -0.12 31.00 -17.05
N LEU A 496 0.04 30.20 -15.98
CA LEU A 496 -0.58 30.48 -14.68
C LEU A 496 -0.06 31.80 -14.08
N GLU A 497 1.23 32.08 -14.18
CA GLU A 497 1.81 33.32 -13.65
C GLU A 497 1.35 34.54 -14.46
N THR A 498 1.26 34.44 -15.80
CA THR A 498 0.73 35.51 -16.65
C THR A 498 -0.73 35.81 -16.31
N ASN A 499 -1.57 34.79 -16.15
CA ASN A 499 -2.97 34.99 -15.78
C ASN A 499 -3.14 35.53 -14.36
N ARG A 500 -2.28 35.14 -13.41
CA ARG A 500 -2.28 35.70 -12.06
C ARG A 500 -1.99 37.20 -12.08
N ARG A 501 -1.00 37.64 -12.86
CA ARG A 501 -0.66 39.06 -13.02
C ARG A 501 -1.79 39.85 -13.67
N LYS A 502 -2.43 39.31 -14.71
CA LYS A 502 -3.59 39.94 -15.38
C LYS A 502 -4.82 40.11 -14.46
N LYS A 503 -5.00 39.24 -13.46
CA LYS A 503 -6.08 39.38 -12.47
C LYS A 503 -5.76 40.37 -11.34
N GLN A 504 -4.49 40.75 -11.18
CA GLN A 504 -4.02 41.70 -10.16
C GLN A 504 -3.86 43.13 -10.70
N SER A 505 -3.67 43.28 -12.01
CA SER A 505 -3.83 44.54 -12.75
C SER A 505 -5.29 44.81 -13.06
#